data_AF-A0A380WUS5-F1
#
_entry.id   AF-A0A380WUS5-F1
#
_cell.length_a   1.000
_cell.length_b   1.000
_cell.length_c   1.000
_cell.angle_alpha   90.00
_cell.angle_beta   90.00
_cell.angle_gamma   90.00
#
_symmetry.space_group_name_H-M   'P 1'
#
loop_
_entity.id
_entity.type
_entity.pdbx_description
1 polymer ?
#
loop_
_entity_poly.entity_id
_entity_poly.type
_entity_poly.pdbx_seq_one_letter_code
_entity_poly.pdbx_strand_id
1 'polypeptide(L)'
;MNEKKDIKENAHQGYDKLDEQVSVSKKNNKARNIFRLLLPLIMGLAAVFEYIYVPNNRPMAKQTNFYNGFLWILIGIYVLSLLISIKNKNLREKLIFKAPFYSLIMVILIILDVLTLKTEKLRLPYFPYVDMIFNAIVKDSDYIMESTLSSLKLLFTGYLIGSILGLITGILCGYSKKVSYWVEPFMKILGPIPTTTWLPVVMVLATTLFKGAIFIIALGVWFSVTLATMTGIRSVDKSYYEAARTLGASEHQLVRKIAIPSALPNIFQGLTAGMSSACTSLLIAEMMGVESGLGWYINWKKSWAEYASMYGAIIIICLTFLFVNWVLRKLRDRALIWQEGMVN
;
A
#
# COMPACT_ATOMS: atom_id res chain seq x y z
N MET A 1 32.17 -61.43 -20.97
CA MET A 1 32.62 -60.16 -21.59
C MET A 1 31.46 -59.37 -22.23
N ASN A 2 30.39 -60.02 -22.70
CA ASN A 2 29.23 -59.36 -23.34
C ASN A 2 28.29 -58.61 -22.38
N GLU A 3 28.05 -59.14 -21.17
CA GLU A 3 27.10 -58.54 -20.22
C GLU A 3 27.50 -57.12 -19.76
N LYS A 4 28.81 -56.85 -19.59
CA LYS A 4 29.31 -55.49 -19.27
C LYS A 4 29.18 -54.51 -20.45
N LYS A 5 29.05 -55.00 -21.67
CA LYS A 5 28.91 -54.18 -22.89
C LYS A 5 27.45 -53.77 -23.07
N ASP A 6 26.52 -54.71 -22.88
CA ASP A 6 25.08 -54.48 -22.93
C ASP A 6 24.60 -53.55 -21.79
N ILE A 7 25.18 -53.64 -20.60
CA ILE A 7 24.89 -52.71 -19.49
C ILE A 7 25.36 -51.29 -19.82
N LYS A 8 26.51 -51.13 -20.50
CA LYS A 8 27.03 -49.82 -20.91
C LYS A 8 26.21 -49.20 -22.04
N GLU A 9 25.76 -49.98 -23.01
CA GLU A 9 24.91 -49.52 -24.11
C GLU A 9 23.52 -49.11 -23.62
N ASN A 10 22.88 -49.92 -22.76
CA ASN A 10 21.59 -49.58 -22.16
C ASN A 10 21.67 -48.35 -21.23
N ALA A 11 22.79 -48.18 -20.50
CA ALA A 11 23.04 -46.98 -19.71
C ALA A 11 23.17 -45.74 -20.62
N HIS A 12 23.98 -45.80 -21.68
CA HIS A 12 24.13 -44.69 -22.64
C HIS A 12 22.80 -44.29 -23.29
N GLN A 13 21.99 -45.27 -23.70
CA GLN A 13 20.68 -45.02 -24.29
C GLN A 13 19.67 -44.41 -23.30
N GLY A 14 19.82 -44.72 -22.00
CA GLY A 14 19.07 -44.10 -20.91
C GLY A 14 19.49 -42.65 -20.66
N TYR A 15 20.79 -42.34 -20.71
CA TYR A 15 21.31 -40.97 -20.59
C TYR A 15 20.86 -40.08 -21.75
N ASP A 16 20.92 -40.57 -22.99
CA ASP A 16 20.47 -39.80 -24.18
C ASP A 16 18.98 -39.43 -24.11
N LYS A 17 18.12 -40.37 -23.67
CA LYS A 17 16.69 -40.10 -23.48
C LYS A 17 16.42 -39.09 -22.36
N LEU A 18 17.20 -39.12 -21.28
CA LEU A 18 17.10 -38.15 -20.18
C LEU A 18 17.54 -36.75 -20.63
N ASP A 19 18.64 -36.63 -21.39
CA ASP A 19 19.12 -35.36 -21.93
C ASP A 19 18.14 -34.76 -22.94
N GLU A 20 17.53 -35.60 -23.78
CA GLU A 20 16.48 -35.18 -24.70
C GLU A 20 15.26 -34.63 -23.93
N GLN A 21 14.77 -35.33 -22.90
CA GLN A 21 13.67 -34.88 -22.04
C GLN A 21 13.99 -33.55 -21.31
N VAL A 22 15.21 -33.41 -20.80
CA VAL A 22 15.67 -32.17 -20.14
C VAL A 22 15.77 -31.02 -21.14
N SER A 23 16.23 -31.27 -22.36
CA SER A 23 16.35 -30.26 -23.43
C SER A 23 14.97 -29.76 -23.89
N VAL A 24 14.00 -30.67 -24.07
CA VAL A 24 12.62 -30.36 -24.46
C VAL A 24 11.91 -29.58 -23.34
N SER A 25 12.08 -29.99 -22.09
CA SER A 25 11.55 -29.28 -20.92
C SER A 25 12.11 -27.85 -20.79
N LYS A 26 13.42 -27.67 -20.99
CA LYS A 26 14.07 -26.34 -21.02
C LYS A 26 13.53 -25.47 -22.15
N LYS A 27 13.32 -26.03 -23.35
CA LYS A 27 12.77 -25.31 -24.51
C LYS A 27 11.32 -24.86 -24.28
N ASN A 28 10.47 -25.74 -23.74
CA ASN A 28 9.08 -25.41 -23.39
C ASN A 28 8.98 -24.33 -22.31
N ASN A 29 9.83 -24.40 -21.29
CA ASN A 29 9.89 -23.36 -20.25
C ASN A 29 10.35 -22.02 -20.82
N LYS A 30 11.32 -22.01 -21.75
CA LYS A 30 11.76 -20.79 -22.42
C LYS A 30 10.65 -20.16 -23.28
N ALA A 31 9.95 -20.96 -24.07
CA ALA A 31 8.84 -20.49 -24.91
C ALA A 31 7.68 -19.93 -24.06
N ARG A 32 7.28 -20.63 -22.99
CA ARG A 32 6.25 -20.17 -22.05
C ARG A 32 6.62 -18.86 -21.37
N ASN A 33 7.88 -18.68 -21.00
CA ASN A 33 8.35 -17.44 -20.36
C ASN A 33 8.38 -16.26 -21.34
N ILE A 34 8.75 -16.50 -22.61
CA ILE A 34 8.66 -15.48 -23.65
C ILE A 34 7.21 -15.07 -23.88
N PHE A 35 6.30 -16.04 -24.00
CA PHE A 35 4.87 -15.76 -24.18
C PHE A 35 4.31 -14.92 -23.01
N ARG A 36 4.62 -15.28 -21.76
CA ARG A 36 4.21 -14.50 -20.58
C ARG A 36 4.72 -13.07 -20.60
N LEU A 37 5.95 -12.83 -21.07
CA LEU A 37 6.53 -11.49 -21.18
C LEU A 37 5.92 -10.65 -22.31
N LEU A 38 5.39 -11.27 -23.36
CA LEU A 38 4.74 -10.53 -24.45
C LEU A 38 3.28 -10.18 -24.13
N LEU A 39 2.64 -10.93 -23.23
CA LEU A 39 1.21 -10.79 -22.93
C LEU A 39 0.77 -9.36 -22.54
N PRO A 40 1.49 -8.63 -21.65
CA PRO A 40 1.10 -7.27 -21.29
C PRO A 40 1.22 -6.29 -22.45
N LEU A 41 2.18 -6.51 -23.34
CA LEU A 41 2.41 -5.65 -24.50
C LEU A 41 1.32 -5.88 -25.55
N ILE A 42 0.98 -7.14 -25.81
CA ILE A 42 -0.14 -7.51 -26.71
C ILE A 42 -1.44 -6.90 -26.18
N MET A 43 -1.73 -7.07 -24.88
CA MET A 43 -2.94 -6.52 -24.28
C MET A 43 -2.95 -4.99 -24.26
N GLY A 44 -1.80 -4.35 -24.01
CA GLY A 44 -1.69 -2.89 -24.05
C GLY A 44 -1.95 -2.33 -25.46
N LEU A 45 -1.35 -2.93 -26.49
CA LEU A 45 -1.61 -2.55 -27.87
C LEU A 45 -3.07 -2.81 -28.28
N ALA A 46 -3.66 -3.92 -27.82
CA ALA A 46 -5.08 -4.18 -28.02
C ALA A 46 -5.96 -3.10 -27.37
N ALA A 47 -5.58 -2.58 -26.20
CA ALA A 47 -6.32 -1.50 -25.53
C ALA A 47 -6.27 -0.19 -26.32
N VAL A 48 -5.09 0.17 -26.84
CA VAL A 48 -4.94 1.37 -27.70
C VAL A 48 -5.73 1.20 -29.00
N PHE A 49 -5.65 0.02 -29.62
CA PHE A 49 -6.38 -0.27 -30.84
C PHE A 49 -7.89 -0.19 -30.63
N GLU A 50 -8.39 -0.82 -29.56
CA GLU A 50 -9.80 -0.79 -29.18
C GLU A 50 -10.29 0.65 -28.97
N TYR A 51 -9.52 1.45 -28.21
CA TYR A 51 -9.88 2.83 -27.93
C TYR A 51 -10.01 3.70 -29.20
N ILE A 52 -9.07 3.58 -30.14
CA ILE A 52 -9.00 4.43 -31.35
C ILE A 52 -9.97 3.96 -32.44
N TYR A 53 -10.05 2.65 -32.70
CA TYR A 53 -10.69 2.14 -33.91
C TYR A 53 -12.12 1.66 -33.69
N VAL A 54 -12.51 1.28 -32.47
CA VAL A 54 -13.89 0.86 -32.21
C VAL A 54 -14.78 2.09 -32.13
N PRO A 55 -15.86 2.18 -32.92
CA PRO A 55 -16.72 3.35 -32.93
C PRO A 55 -17.41 3.53 -31.57
N ASN A 56 -17.51 4.79 -31.16
CA ASN A 56 -18.15 5.15 -29.91
C ASN A 56 -19.66 5.29 -30.16
N ASN A 57 -20.47 4.66 -29.31
CA ASN A 57 -21.92 4.80 -29.42
C ASN A 57 -22.43 6.12 -28.79
N ARG A 58 -21.54 6.85 -28.09
CA ARG A 58 -21.83 8.14 -27.43
C ARG A 58 -21.35 9.35 -28.25
N PRO A 59 -22.22 10.04 -29.00
CA PRO A 59 -21.84 11.17 -29.85
C PRO A 59 -21.46 12.46 -29.08
N MET A 60 -21.86 12.59 -27.80
CA MET A 60 -21.55 13.76 -26.96
C MET A 60 -20.32 13.58 -26.04
N ALA A 61 -19.61 12.45 -26.14
CA ALA A 61 -18.38 12.26 -25.37
C ALA A 61 -17.28 13.17 -25.93
N LYS A 62 -16.94 14.25 -25.22
CA LYS A 62 -15.71 15.01 -25.51
C LYS A 62 -14.52 14.11 -25.20
N GLN A 63 -13.98 13.47 -26.24
CA GLN A 63 -12.74 12.71 -26.10
C GLN A 63 -11.58 13.68 -25.97
N THR A 64 -10.91 13.63 -24.82
CA THR A 64 -9.60 14.23 -24.63
C THR A 64 -8.53 13.18 -24.94
N ASN A 65 -7.30 13.61 -25.22
CA ASN A 65 -6.19 12.68 -25.50
C ASN A 65 -5.56 12.08 -24.23
N PHE A 66 -6.17 12.27 -23.04
CA PHE A 66 -5.55 11.89 -21.77
C PHE A 66 -5.50 10.38 -21.58
N TYR A 67 -6.61 9.67 -21.84
CA TYR A 67 -6.63 8.21 -21.70
C TYR A 67 -5.71 7.50 -22.69
N ASN A 68 -5.65 7.95 -23.95
CA ASN A 68 -4.69 7.43 -24.92
C ASN A 68 -3.24 7.63 -24.46
N GLY A 69 -2.90 8.84 -24.00
CA GLY A 69 -1.58 9.13 -23.42
C GLY A 69 -1.26 8.22 -22.23
N PHE A 70 -2.22 7.99 -21.34
CA PHE A 70 -2.08 7.08 -20.21
C PHE A 70 -1.78 5.63 -20.63
N LEU A 71 -2.47 5.09 -21.63
CA LEU A 71 -2.20 3.75 -22.17
C LEU A 71 -0.78 3.66 -22.74
N TRP A 72 -0.34 4.66 -23.50
CA TRP A 72 1.03 4.71 -24.03
C TRP A 72 2.09 4.81 -22.94
N ILE A 73 1.82 5.53 -21.84
CA ILE A 73 2.73 5.58 -20.68
C ILE A 73 2.85 4.20 -20.03
N LEU A 74 1.73 3.47 -19.84
CA LEU A 74 1.77 2.12 -19.27
C LEU A 74 2.57 1.15 -20.16
N ILE A 75 2.34 1.18 -21.48
CA ILE A 75 3.09 0.39 -22.45
C ILE A 75 4.57 0.79 -22.42
N GLY A 76 4.86 2.09 -22.42
CA GLY A 76 6.22 2.64 -22.39
C GLY A 76 7.01 2.19 -21.15
N ILE A 77 6.40 2.28 -19.96
CA ILE A 77 7.01 1.79 -18.70
C ILE A 77 7.28 0.29 -18.78
N TYR A 78 6.33 -0.49 -19.33
CA TYR A 78 6.51 -1.94 -19.49
C TYR A 78 7.64 -2.26 -20.47
N VAL A 79 7.70 -1.58 -21.62
CA VAL A 79 8.77 -1.72 -22.62
C VAL A 79 10.12 -1.37 -22.03
N LEU A 80 10.24 -0.25 -21.31
CA LEU A 80 11.46 0.13 -20.58
C LEU A 80 11.89 -0.97 -19.61
N SER A 81 10.96 -1.52 -18.83
CA SER A 81 11.26 -2.61 -17.90
C SER A 81 11.73 -3.88 -18.62
N LEU A 82 11.15 -4.18 -19.79
CA LEU A 82 11.53 -5.32 -20.64
C LEU A 82 12.94 -5.13 -21.20
N LEU A 83 13.28 -3.92 -21.68
CA LEU A 83 14.62 -3.58 -22.17
C LEU A 83 15.69 -3.73 -21.08
N ILE A 84 15.43 -3.23 -19.87
CA ILE A 84 16.36 -3.36 -18.73
C ILE A 84 16.52 -4.84 -18.32
N SER A 85 15.44 -5.62 -18.42
CA SER A 85 15.40 -7.05 -18.11
C SER A 85 16.24 -7.92 -19.05
N ILE A 86 16.56 -7.45 -20.26
CA ILE A 86 17.49 -8.14 -21.17
C ILE A 86 18.87 -8.30 -20.52
N LYS A 87 19.35 -7.26 -19.82
CA LYS A 87 20.67 -7.25 -19.15
C LYS A 87 20.63 -7.80 -17.72
N ASN A 88 19.47 -7.75 -17.05
CA ASN A 88 19.34 -8.12 -15.64
C ASN A 88 18.46 -9.36 -15.44
N LYS A 89 19.10 -10.52 -15.18
CA LYS A 89 18.42 -11.82 -14.96
C LYS A 89 17.42 -11.78 -13.80
N ASN A 90 17.76 -11.12 -12.69
CA ASN A 90 16.88 -11.03 -11.51
C ASN A 90 15.63 -10.21 -11.81
N LEU A 91 15.76 -9.13 -12.59
CA LEU A 91 14.61 -8.33 -13.02
C LEU A 91 13.71 -9.13 -13.97
N ARG A 92 14.31 -9.92 -14.87
CA ARG A 92 13.59 -10.76 -15.82
C ARG A 92 12.70 -11.78 -15.14
N GLU A 93 13.19 -12.47 -14.13
CA GLU A 93 12.39 -13.44 -13.37
C GLU A 93 11.22 -12.76 -12.64
N LYS A 94 11.47 -11.60 -12.00
CA LYS A 94 10.41 -10.79 -11.38
C LYS A 94 9.37 -10.33 -12.39
N LEU A 95 9.77 -9.95 -13.60
CA LEU A 95 8.84 -9.54 -14.66
C LEU A 95 8.04 -10.71 -15.21
N ILE A 96 8.65 -11.88 -15.44
CA ILE A 96 7.91 -13.08 -15.88
C ILE A 96 6.82 -13.44 -14.87
N PHE A 97 7.13 -13.32 -13.58
CA PHE A 97 6.16 -13.58 -12.51
C PHE A 97 5.03 -12.52 -12.47
N LYS A 98 5.37 -11.24 -12.66
CA LYS A 98 4.38 -10.13 -12.61
C LYS A 98 3.63 -9.87 -13.92
N ALA A 99 4.08 -10.40 -15.05
CA ALA A 99 3.48 -10.11 -16.36
C ALA A 99 1.99 -10.50 -16.47
N PRO A 100 1.50 -11.64 -15.97
CA PRO A 100 0.07 -11.94 -15.97
C PRO A 100 -0.76 -10.88 -15.24
N PHE A 101 -0.23 -10.31 -14.15
CA PHE A 101 -0.89 -9.26 -13.39
C PHE A 101 -0.98 -7.94 -14.19
N TYR A 102 0.10 -7.53 -14.88
CA TYR A 102 0.04 -6.34 -15.76
C TYR A 102 -0.94 -6.52 -16.92
N SER A 103 -1.03 -7.74 -17.45
CA SER A 103 -2.00 -8.05 -18.50
C SER A 103 -3.43 -7.96 -18.00
N LEU A 104 -3.70 -8.46 -16.79
CA LEU A 104 -5.01 -8.37 -16.16
C LEU A 104 -5.45 -6.90 -16.00
N ILE A 105 -4.54 -6.00 -15.62
CA ILE A 105 -4.84 -4.56 -15.55
C ILE A 105 -5.29 -4.03 -16.91
N MET A 106 -4.56 -4.36 -17.99
CA MET A 106 -4.93 -3.93 -19.35
C MET A 106 -6.28 -4.49 -19.78
N VAL A 107 -6.55 -5.77 -19.50
CA VAL A 107 -7.86 -6.41 -19.78
C VAL A 107 -8.99 -5.68 -19.04
N ILE A 108 -8.79 -5.33 -17.77
CA ILE A 108 -9.79 -4.59 -16.99
C ILE A 108 -10.05 -3.22 -17.62
N LEU A 109 -9.02 -2.49 -18.05
CA LEU A 109 -9.17 -1.19 -18.71
C LEU A 109 -9.96 -1.30 -20.02
N ILE A 110 -9.67 -2.33 -20.84
CA ILE A 110 -10.44 -2.61 -22.07
C ILE A 110 -11.90 -2.89 -21.74
N ILE A 111 -12.17 -3.78 -20.78
CA ILE A 111 -13.54 -4.12 -20.37
C ILE A 111 -14.28 -2.86 -19.90
N LEU A 112 -13.62 -1.99 -19.13
CA LEU A 112 -14.22 -0.74 -18.67
C LEU A 112 -14.54 0.21 -19.82
N ASP A 113 -13.62 0.42 -20.77
CA ASP A 113 -13.87 1.30 -21.93
C ASP A 113 -15.00 0.76 -22.81
N VAL A 114 -14.99 -0.55 -23.10
CA VAL A 114 -16.03 -1.22 -23.86
C VAL A 114 -17.40 -1.11 -23.17
N LEU A 115 -17.47 -1.33 -21.86
CA LEU A 115 -18.74 -1.29 -21.12
C LEU A 115 -19.29 0.13 -20.93
N THR A 116 -18.41 1.13 -20.83
CA THR A 116 -18.80 2.53 -20.58
C THR A 116 -19.01 3.29 -21.87
N LEU A 117 -18.00 3.37 -22.74
CA LEU A 117 -17.94 4.28 -23.88
C LEU A 117 -18.45 3.62 -25.18
N LYS A 118 -18.15 2.32 -25.39
CA LYS A 118 -18.53 1.62 -26.63
C LYS A 118 -19.94 1.03 -26.60
N THR A 119 -20.32 0.29 -25.55
CA THR A 119 -21.60 -0.46 -25.48
C THR A 119 -22.66 0.19 -24.61
N GLU A 120 -22.29 1.20 -23.81
CA GLU A 120 -23.16 1.94 -22.89
C GLU A 120 -23.95 1.10 -21.88
N LYS A 121 -23.55 -0.16 -21.65
CA LYS A 121 -24.15 -1.00 -20.63
C LYS A 121 -24.00 -0.37 -19.25
N LEU A 122 -22.87 0.29 -19.00
CA LEU A 122 -22.63 1.10 -17.81
C LEU A 122 -23.02 2.56 -18.09
N ARG A 123 -24.07 3.00 -17.42
CA ARG A 123 -24.70 4.31 -17.66
C ARG A 123 -24.07 5.42 -16.82
N LEU A 124 -24.01 6.60 -17.43
CA LEU A 124 -23.74 7.85 -16.71
C LEU A 124 -24.96 8.20 -15.83
N PRO A 125 -24.74 8.95 -14.73
CA PRO A 125 -23.46 9.52 -14.31
C PRO A 125 -22.61 8.55 -13.47
N TYR A 126 -23.17 7.43 -13.00
CA TYR A 126 -22.52 6.51 -12.05
C TYR A 126 -21.22 5.88 -12.52
N PHE A 127 -21.09 5.57 -13.80
CA PHE A 127 -19.91 4.92 -14.38
C PHE A 127 -19.29 5.80 -15.47
N PRO A 128 -18.49 6.81 -15.09
CA PRO A 128 -17.74 7.61 -16.05
C PRO A 128 -16.63 6.77 -16.69
N TYR A 129 -16.38 7.02 -17.98
CA TYR A 129 -15.24 6.42 -18.68
C TYR A 129 -13.93 7.07 -18.22
N VAL A 130 -12.82 6.34 -18.41
CA VAL A 130 -11.52 6.71 -17.82
C VAL A 130 -11.04 8.09 -18.26
N ASP A 131 -11.25 8.48 -19.51
CA ASP A 131 -10.88 9.81 -20.00
C ASP A 131 -11.63 10.95 -19.29
N MET A 132 -12.91 10.74 -18.97
CA MET A 132 -13.73 11.72 -18.23
C MET A 132 -13.18 11.94 -16.82
N ILE A 133 -12.67 10.88 -16.18
CA ILE A 133 -12.05 10.96 -14.84
C ILE A 133 -10.76 11.77 -14.91
N PHE A 134 -9.89 11.50 -15.90
CA PHE A 134 -8.66 12.28 -16.06
C PHE A 134 -8.94 13.75 -16.36
N ASN A 135 -9.91 14.03 -17.25
CA ASN A 135 -10.32 15.39 -17.54
C ASN A 135 -10.81 16.12 -16.27
N ALA A 136 -11.61 15.43 -15.45
CA ALA A 136 -12.10 15.97 -14.18
C ALA A 136 -10.97 16.28 -13.18
N ILE A 137 -9.96 15.40 -13.08
CA ILE A 137 -8.77 15.65 -12.22
C ILE A 137 -8.03 16.91 -12.66
N VAL A 138 -7.84 17.10 -13.96
CA VAL A 138 -7.13 18.28 -14.50
C VAL A 138 -7.97 19.54 -14.29
N LYS A 139 -9.28 19.46 -14.58
CA LYS A 139 -10.21 20.58 -14.46
C LYS A 139 -10.33 21.09 -13.03
N ASP A 140 -10.45 20.17 -12.06
CA ASP A 140 -10.62 20.51 -10.64
C ASP A 140 -9.30 20.40 -9.86
N SER A 141 -8.15 20.52 -10.55
CA SER A 141 -6.82 20.28 -9.98
C SER A 141 -6.49 21.17 -8.78
N ASP A 142 -6.87 22.45 -8.83
CA ASP A 142 -6.67 23.39 -7.71
C ASP A 142 -7.43 22.94 -6.45
N TYR A 143 -8.72 22.63 -6.59
CA TYR A 143 -9.55 22.14 -5.48
C TYR A 143 -9.05 20.81 -4.91
N ILE A 144 -8.61 19.89 -5.78
CA ILE A 144 -8.05 18.60 -5.38
C ILE A 144 -6.73 18.80 -4.63
N MET A 145 -5.88 19.74 -5.07
CA MET A 145 -4.62 20.05 -4.41
C MET A 145 -4.85 20.64 -3.02
N GLU A 146 -5.73 21.63 -2.87
CA GLU A 146 -6.10 22.23 -1.58
C GLU A 146 -6.70 21.19 -0.63
N SER A 147 -7.56 20.32 -1.16
CA SER A 147 -8.14 19.20 -0.41
C SER A 147 -7.08 18.21 0.03
N THR A 148 -6.11 17.89 -0.83
CA THR A 148 -4.98 17.00 -0.50
C THR A 148 -4.12 17.59 0.62
N LEU A 149 -3.80 18.88 0.55
CA LEU A 149 -3.03 19.56 1.59
C LEU A 149 -3.77 19.59 2.93
N SER A 150 -5.08 19.84 2.90
CA SER A 150 -5.94 19.82 4.09
C SER A 150 -5.96 18.43 4.74
N SER A 151 -6.09 17.37 3.92
CA SER A 151 -6.02 15.98 4.39
C SER A 151 -4.68 15.63 4.99
N LEU A 152 -3.57 16.02 4.34
CA LEU A 152 -2.22 15.77 4.87
C LEU A 152 -1.98 16.50 6.19
N LYS A 153 -2.42 17.76 6.31
CA LYS A 153 -2.32 18.54 7.55
C LYS A 153 -3.07 17.85 8.68
N LEU A 154 -4.32 17.43 8.43
CA LEU A 154 -5.15 16.76 9.41
C LEU A 154 -4.55 15.40 9.83
N LEU A 155 -4.14 14.60 8.84
CA LEU A 155 -3.49 13.29 9.02
C LEU A 155 -2.24 13.39 9.88
N PHE A 156 -1.28 14.24 9.49
CA PHE A 156 -0.01 14.33 10.19
C PHE A 156 -0.16 14.96 11.58
N THR A 157 -1.08 15.91 11.77
CA THR A 157 -1.33 16.49 13.10
C THR A 157 -1.84 15.42 14.06
N GLY A 158 -2.87 14.67 13.69
CA GLY A 158 -3.40 13.57 14.50
C GLY A 158 -2.37 12.44 14.69
N TYR A 159 -1.67 12.07 13.62
CA TYR A 159 -0.68 11.00 13.65
C TYR A 159 0.51 11.32 14.56
N LEU A 160 1.07 12.53 14.50
CA LEU A 160 2.19 12.93 15.35
C LEU A 160 1.79 13.00 16.82
N ILE A 161 0.62 13.59 17.13
CA ILE A 161 0.11 13.64 18.50
C ILE A 161 -0.10 12.23 19.04
N GLY A 162 -0.80 11.37 18.30
CA GLY A 162 -1.05 10.00 18.70
C GLY A 162 0.23 9.18 18.84
N SER A 163 1.21 9.36 17.94
CA SER A 163 2.49 8.65 17.99
C SER A 163 3.31 9.07 19.21
N ILE A 164 3.41 10.37 19.50
CA ILE A 164 4.16 10.88 20.66
C ILE A 164 3.52 10.38 21.95
N LEU A 165 2.19 10.55 22.09
CA LEU A 165 1.48 10.07 23.27
C LEU A 165 1.63 8.55 23.39
N GLY A 166 1.50 7.81 22.29
CA GLY A 166 1.56 6.36 22.27
C GLY A 166 2.94 5.81 22.62
N LEU A 167 4.00 6.49 22.17
CA LEU A 167 5.37 6.18 22.57
C LEU A 167 5.56 6.39 24.07
N ILE A 168 5.11 7.54 24.60
CA ILE A 168 5.24 7.85 26.03
C ILE A 168 4.48 6.81 26.87
N THR A 169 3.20 6.57 26.58
CA THR A 169 2.39 5.60 27.33
C THR A 169 2.91 4.17 27.15
N GLY A 170 3.32 3.79 25.94
CA GLY A 170 3.88 2.48 25.66
C GLY A 170 5.19 2.21 26.40
N ILE A 171 6.08 3.21 26.47
CA ILE A 171 7.33 3.12 27.23
C ILE A 171 7.03 2.96 28.73
N LEU A 172 6.15 3.81 29.27
CA LEU A 172 5.79 3.77 30.68
C LEU A 172 5.10 2.46 31.08
N CYS A 173 4.18 1.93 30.26
CA CYS A 173 3.48 0.67 30.53
C CYS A 173 4.36 -0.57 30.30
N GLY A 174 5.31 -0.48 29.36
CA GLY A 174 6.28 -1.53 29.10
C GLY A 174 7.23 -1.72 30.27
N TYR A 175 7.70 -0.61 30.86
CA TYR A 175 8.70 -0.63 31.93
C TYR A 175 8.10 -0.72 33.35
N SER A 176 6.99 -0.01 33.61
CA SER A 176 6.40 0.10 34.95
C SER A 176 5.14 -0.73 35.11
N LYS A 177 5.19 -1.74 36.00
CA LYS A 177 4.01 -2.53 36.40
C LYS A 177 2.89 -1.66 37.01
N LYS A 178 3.25 -0.58 37.71
CA LYS A 178 2.26 0.33 38.33
C LYS A 178 1.46 1.09 37.27
N VAL A 179 2.14 1.64 36.26
CA VAL A 179 1.45 2.36 35.17
C VAL A 179 0.61 1.39 34.35
N SER A 180 1.19 0.22 34.04
CA SER A 180 0.50 -0.86 33.34
C SER A 180 -0.81 -1.26 34.00
N TYR A 181 -0.83 -1.41 35.33
CA TYR A 181 -2.03 -1.79 36.07
C TYR A 181 -3.21 -0.86 35.81
N TRP A 182 -2.95 0.45 35.69
CA TRP A 182 -3.99 1.46 35.45
C TRP A 182 -4.34 1.61 33.96
N VAL A 183 -3.37 1.48 33.05
CA VAL A 183 -3.58 1.75 31.61
C VAL A 183 -4.11 0.53 30.86
N GLU A 184 -3.70 -0.69 31.22
CA GLU A 184 -4.11 -1.91 30.52
C GLU A 184 -5.63 -2.16 30.49
N PRO A 185 -6.41 -1.87 31.56
CA PRO A 185 -7.87 -1.97 31.49
C PRO A 185 -8.47 -1.09 30.39
N PHE A 186 -8.01 0.16 30.26
CA PHE A 186 -8.44 1.04 29.17
C PHE A 186 -8.03 0.49 27.81
N MET A 187 -6.84 -0.08 27.68
CA MET A 187 -6.40 -0.72 26.44
C MET A 187 -7.28 -1.92 26.06
N LYS A 188 -7.68 -2.74 27.03
CA LYS A 188 -8.55 -3.90 26.79
C LYS A 188 -9.96 -3.49 26.37
N ILE A 189 -10.47 -2.39 26.92
CA ILE A 189 -11.81 -1.86 26.58
C ILE A 189 -11.79 -1.16 25.22
N LEU A 190 -10.80 -0.30 24.97
CA LEU A 190 -10.70 0.49 23.74
C LEU A 190 -10.22 -0.34 22.55
N GLY A 191 -9.43 -1.39 22.77
CA GLY A 191 -8.77 -2.14 21.69
C GLY A 191 -9.70 -2.81 20.68
N PRO A 192 -10.80 -3.46 21.09
CA PRO A 192 -11.75 -4.05 20.15
C PRO A 192 -12.59 -3.04 19.38
N ILE A 193 -12.72 -1.80 19.87
CA ILE A 193 -13.62 -0.80 19.30
C ILE A 193 -12.87 0.03 18.25
N PRO A 194 -13.30 0.02 16.98
CA PRO A 194 -12.71 0.89 15.96
C PRO A 194 -12.75 2.34 16.41
N THR A 195 -11.66 3.09 16.19
CA THR A 195 -11.61 4.49 16.62
C THR A 195 -12.66 5.36 15.93
N THR A 196 -13.08 4.95 14.73
CA THR A 196 -14.16 5.58 13.94
C THR A 196 -15.53 5.47 14.62
N THR A 197 -15.76 4.49 15.49
CA THR A 197 -17.02 4.35 16.25
C THR A 197 -17.25 5.53 17.19
N TRP A 198 -16.18 6.18 17.66
CA TRP A 198 -16.25 7.33 18.56
C TRP A 198 -16.61 8.64 17.84
N LEU A 199 -16.67 8.63 16.51
CA LEU A 199 -16.86 9.83 15.70
C LEU A 199 -18.09 10.65 16.10
N PRO A 200 -19.31 10.09 16.26
CA PRO A 200 -20.48 10.89 16.60
C PRO A 200 -20.33 11.59 17.96
N VAL A 201 -19.81 10.88 18.97
CA VAL A 201 -19.60 11.41 20.32
C VAL A 201 -18.57 12.52 20.30
N VAL A 202 -17.45 12.29 19.61
CA VAL A 202 -16.37 13.28 19.52
C VAL A 202 -16.82 14.52 18.76
N MET A 203 -17.61 14.38 17.71
CA MET A 203 -18.09 15.54 16.94
C MET A 203 -19.06 16.42 17.72
N VAL A 204 -19.82 15.86 18.66
CA VAL A 204 -20.69 16.64 19.57
C VAL A 204 -19.88 17.35 20.67
N LEU A 205 -18.85 16.69 21.20
CA LEU A 205 -18.05 17.20 22.31
C LEU A 205 -16.92 18.14 21.87
N ALA A 206 -16.44 17.99 20.63
CA ALA A 206 -15.32 18.75 20.14
C ALA A 206 -15.72 20.21 19.89
N THR A 207 -14.87 21.12 20.36
CA THR A 207 -15.02 22.57 20.12
C THR A 207 -15.01 22.93 18.63
N THR A 208 -14.36 22.11 17.79
CA THR A 208 -14.35 22.25 16.33
C THR A 208 -14.27 20.87 15.69
N LEU A 209 -14.87 20.71 14.51
CA LEU A 209 -14.81 19.49 13.70
C LEU A 209 -13.36 19.07 13.41
N PHE A 210 -12.48 20.04 13.16
CA PHE A 210 -11.05 19.81 12.95
C PHE A 210 -10.37 19.15 14.17
N LYS A 211 -10.59 19.67 15.38
CA LYS A 211 -10.03 19.08 16.61
C LYS A 211 -10.63 17.70 16.90
N GLY A 212 -11.92 17.51 16.63
CA GLY A 212 -12.57 16.21 16.78
C GLY A 212 -11.95 15.14 15.87
N ALA A 213 -11.71 15.48 14.61
CA ALA A 213 -11.03 14.60 13.67
C ALA A 213 -9.59 14.28 14.10
N ILE A 214 -8.82 15.28 14.55
CA ILE A 214 -7.48 15.08 15.12
C ILE A 214 -7.52 14.08 16.27
N PHE A 215 -8.48 14.23 17.19
CA PHE A 215 -8.61 13.36 18.35
C PHE A 215 -8.82 11.90 17.95
N ILE A 216 -9.70 11.62 16.98
CA ILE A 216 -10.01 10.25 16.54
C ILE A 216 -8.81 9.61 15.83
N ILE A 217 -8.12 10.38 14.99
CA ILE A 217 -6.88 9.94 14.34
C ILE A 217 -5.83 9.64 15.42
N ALA A 218 -5.62 10.56 16.35
CA ALA A 218 -4.65 10.42 17.43
C ALA A 218 -4.97 9.22 18.32
N LEU A 219 -6.24 8.95 18.62
CA LEU A 219 -6.67 7.81 19.44
C LEU A 219 -6.29 6.47 18.81
N GLY A 220 -6.48 6.32 17.50
CA GLY A 220 -6.15 5.06 16.80
C GLY A 220 -4.65 4.81 16.68
N VAL A 221 -3.92 5.89 16.42
CA VAL A 221 -2.44 5.86 16.38
C VAL A 221 -1.89 5.59 17.78
N TRP A 222 -2.39 6.30 18.79
CA TRP A 222 -2.00 6.13 20.18
C TRP A 222 -2.17 4.69 20.64
N PHE A 223 -3.31 4.06 20.35
CA PHE A 223 -3.58 2.67 20.68
C PHE A 223 -2.52 1.74 20.07
N SER A 224 -2.35 1.82 18.74
CA SER A 224 -1.45 0.95 17.97
C SER A 224 0.00 1.09 18.43
N VAL A 225 0.46 2.33 18.63
CA VAL A 225 1.83 2.64 19.05
C VAL A 225 2.06 2.24 20.50
N THR A 226 1.11 2.49 21.41
CA THR A 226 1.20 2.09 22.83
C THR A 226 1.36 0.58 22.95
N LEU A 227 0.47 -0.18 22.30
CA LEU A 227 0.45 -1.62 22.40
C LEU A 227 1.74 -2.25 21.87
N ALA A 228 2.20 -1.82 20.70
CA ALA A 228 3.40 -2.36 20.08
C ALA A 228 4.68 -1.99 20.87
N THR A 229 4.77 -0.74 21.35
CA THR A 229 5.89 -0.26 22.16
C THR A 229 5.98 -1.00 23.49
N MET A 230 4.84 -1.15 24.18
CA MET A 230 4.75 -1.90 25.44
C MET A 230 5.18 -3.35 25.25
N THR A 231 4.70 -4.00 24.18
CA THR A 231 5.06 -5.38 23.85
C THR A 231 6.54 -5.52 23.52
N GLY A 232 7.10 -4.57 22.76
CA GLY A 232 8.54 -4.52 22.44
C GLY A 232 9.41 -4.43 23.69
N ILE A 233 9.09 -3.53 24.61
CA ILE A 233 9.89 -3.37 25.83
C ILE A 233 9.83 -4.61 26.73
N ARG A 234 8.65 -5.25 26.81
CA ARG A 234 8.48 -6.48 27.60
C ARG A 234 9.14 -7.71 26.98
N SER A 235 9.38 -7.69 25.67
CA SER A 235 10.03 -8.79 24.95
C SER A 235 11.56 -8.82 25.10
N VAL A 236 12.15 -7.77 25.70
CA VAL A 236 13.60 -7.70 25.93
C VAL A 236 14.01 -8.72 26.99
N ASP A 237 15.04 -9.51 26.70
CA ASP A 237 15.58 -10.52 27.61
C ASP A 237 16.03 -9.88 28.94
N LYS A 238 15.64 -10.52 30.05
CA LYS A 238 15.98 -10.07 31.41
C LYS A 238 17.50 -10.01 31.64
N SER A 239 18.26 -10.87 30.98
CA SER A 239 19.73 -10.92 31.07
C SER A 239 20.39 -9.60 30.68
N TYR A 240 19.86 -8.86 29.69
CA TYR A 240 20.37 -7.54 29.31
C TYR A 240 20.19 -6.52 30.45
N TYR A 241 19.05 -6.55 31.13
CA TYR A 241 18.79 -5.66 32.27
C TYR A 241 19.67 -6.01 33.48
N GLU A 242 19.84 -7.31 33.76
CA GLU A 242 20.68 -7.79 34.86
C GLU A 242 22.16 -7.44 34.63
N ALA A 243 22.69 -7.72 33.44
CA ALA A 243 24.07 -7.39 33.06
C ALA A 243 24.35 -5.88 33.10
N ALA A 244 23.39 -5.04 32.71
CA ALA A 244 23.58 -3.60 32.80
C ALA A 244 23.52 -3.09 34.24
N ARG A 245 22.69 -3.71 35.10
CA ARG A 245 22.64 -3.38 36.53
C ARG A 245 23.94 -3.76 37.25
N THR A 246 24.59 -4.87 36.90
CA THR A 246 25.91 -5.21 37.49
C THR A 246 27.00 -4.22 37.09
N LEU A 247 26.87 -3.56 35.92
CA LEU A 247 27.74 -2.47 35.48
C LEU A 247 27.35 -1.09 36.07
N GLY A 248 26.40 -1.04 37.01
CA GLY A 248 25.97 0.19 37.68
C GLY A 248 25.02 1.07 36.87
N ALA A 249 24.32 0.52 35.86
CA ALA A 249 23.37 1.29 35.07
C ALA A 249 22.15 1.73 35.89
N SER A 250 21.78 3.02 35.78
CA SER A 250 20.56 3.55 36.37
C SER A 250 19.31 3.16 35.58
N GLU A 251 18.12 3.23 36.22
CA GLU A 251 16.85 2.87 35.58
C GLU A 251 16.59 3.65 34.27
N HIS A 252 16.94 4.94 34.23
CA HIS A 252 16.84 5.74 33.01
C HIS A 252 17.80 5.26 31.91
N GLN A 253 19.00 4.79 32.29
CA GLN A 253 19.95 4.20 31.34
C GLN A 253 19.44 2.85 30.81
N LEU A 254 18.82 2.02 31.65
CA LEU A 254 18.19 0.77 31.22
C LEU A 254 17.10 1.04 30.15
N VAL A 255 16.23 2.03 30.39
CA VAL A 255 15.19 2.38 29.41
C VAL A 255 15.80 2.90 28.11
N ARG A 256 16.67 3.92 28.19
CA ARG A 256 17.14 4.64 27.00
C ARG A 256 18.15 3.85 26.17
N LYS A 257 19.00 3.03 26.81
CA LYS A 257 20.09 2.31 26.13
C LYS A 257 19.77 0.85 25.82
N ILE A 258 18.80 0.24 26.50
CA ILE A 258 18.47 -1.19 26.30
C ILE A 258 17.04 -1.34 25.84
N ALA A 259 16.07 -0.86 26.62
CA ALA A 259 14.65 -1.10 26.33
C ALA A 259 14.21 -0.47 25.00
N ILE A 260 14.45 0.84 24.81
CA ILE A 260 14.01 1.57 23.61
C ILE A 260 14.70 1.06 22.34
N PRO A 261 16.04 0.91 22.29
CA PRO A 261 16.71 0.40 21.09
C PRO A 261 16.27 -1.02 20.73
N SER A 262 16.10 -1.90 21.72
CA SER A 262 15.65 -3.28 21.49
C SER A 262 14.18 -3.36 21.05
N ALA A 263 13.34 -2.44 21.53
CA ALA A 263 11.92 -2.37 21.17
C ALA A 263 11.65 -1.62 19.86
N LEU A 264 12.67 -0.97 19.25
CA LEU A 264 12.54 -0.14 18.05
C LEU A 264 11.81 -0.84 16.87
N PRO A 265 12.04 -2.13 16.57
CA PRO A 265 11.32 -2.83 15.51
C PRO A 265 9.82 -2.92 15.79
N ASN A 266 9.45 -3.18 17.04
CA ASN A 266 8.05 -3.24 17.47
C ASN A 266 7.43 -1.85 17.51
N ILE A 267 8.19 -0.82 17.91
CA ILE A 267 7.76 0.58 17.81
C ILE A 267 7.39 0.92 16.35
N PHE A 268 8.25 0.60 15.38
CA PHE A 268 7.96 0.85 13.97
C PHE A 268 6.80 0.02 13.41
N GLN A 269 6.59 -1.20 13.90
CA GLN A 269 5.37 -1.97 13.60
C GLN A 269 4.14 -1.23 14.11
N GLY A 270 4.18 -0.71 15.34
CA GLY A 270 3.12 0.12 15.93
C GLY A 270 2.85 1.40 15.14
N LEU A 271 3.91 2.12 14.72
CA LEU A 271 3.80 3.31 13.87
C LEU A 271 3.16 2.99 12.52
N THR A 272 3.51 1.85 11.92
CA THR A 272 2.94 1.40 10.63
C THR A 272 1.45 1.02 10.76
N ALA A 273 1.10 0.27 11.82
CA ALA A 273 -0.29 -0.04 12.13
C ALA A 273 -1.09 1.23 12.45
N GLY A 274 -0.49 2.15 13.22
CA GLY A 274 -1.04 3.46 13.54
C GLY A 274 -1.31 4.29 12.29
N MET A 275 -0.39 4.31 11.32
CA MET A 275 -0.58 5.04 10.06
C MET A 275 -1.76 4.48 9.26
N SER A 276 -1.90 3.15 9.24
CA SER A 276 -3.04 2.49 8.59
C SER A 276 -4.36 2.89 9.25
N SER A 277 -4.42 2.87 10.59
CA SER A 277 -5.58 3.36 11.34
C SER A 277 -5.84 4.86 11.11
N ALA A 278 -4.80 5.68 11.05
CA ALA A 278 -4.90 7.11 10.82
C ALA A 278 -5.54 7.43 9.48
N CYS A 279 -5.11 6.75 8.41
CA CYS A 279 -5.69 6.92 7.06
C CYS A 279 -7.17 6.54 7.04
N THR A 280 -7.57 5.43 7.68
CA THR A 280 -8.97 5.01 7.76
C THR A 280 -9.82 6.01 8.55
N SER A 281 -9.32 6.45 9.71
CA SER A 281 -10.03 7.42 10.56
C SER A 281 -10.11 8.80 9.91
N LEU A 282 -9.07 9.23 9.21
CA LEU A 282 -9.06 10.48 8.43
C LEU A 282 -10.19 10.47 7.40
N LEU A 283 -10.24 9.44 6.55
CA LEU A 283 -11.23 9.36 5.48
C LEU A 283 -12.65 9.43 6.03
N ILE A 284 -12.94 8.70 7.10
CA ILE A 284 -14.26 8.71 7.74
C ILE A 284 -14.57 10.07 8.38
N ALA A 285 -13.60 10.69 9.05
CA ALA A 285 -13.78 12.00 9.67
C ALA A 285 -14.04 13.11 8.63
N GLU A 286 -13.33 13.10 7.51
CA GLU A 286 -13.54 14.05 6.41
C GLU A 286 -14.87 13.84 5.70
N MET A 287 -15.32 12.59 5.56
CA MET A 287 -16.60 12.30 4.91
C MET A 287 -17.81 12.71 5.74
N MET A 288 -17.69 12.77 7.07
CA MET A 288 -18.83 12.94 7.98
C MET A 288 -18.84 14.26 8.75
N GLY A 289 -17.72 14.96 8.88
CA GLY A 289 -17.65 16.13 9.77
C GLY A 289 -16.74 17.26 9.33
N VAL A 290 -15.58 16.98 8.72
CA VAL A 290 -14.65 18.07 8.37
C VAL A 290 -15.06 18.73 7.06
N GLU A 291 -15.09 20.07 7.03
CA GLU A 291 -15.50 20.88 5.86
C GLU A 291 -14.38 21.05 4.80
N SER A 292 -13.31 20.26 4.88
CA SER A 292 -12.20 20.28 3.93
C SER A 292 -11.49 18.93 3.91
N GLY A 293 -10.84 18.61 2.80
CA GLY A 293 -10.13 17.34 2.61
C GLY A 293 -10.63 16.53 1.41
N LEU A 294 -9.86 15.52 1.02
CA LEU A 294 -10.22 14.62 -0.08
C LEU A 294 -11.48 13.83 0.22
N GLY A 295 -11.69 13.36 1.46
CA GLY A 295 -12.92 12.67 1.86
C GLY A 295 -14.17 13.56 1.79
N TRP A 296 -14.02 14.83 2.17
CA TRP A 296 -15.07 15.84 2.05
C TRP A 296 -15.40 16.11 0.57
N TYR A 297 -14.37 16.32 -0.26
CA TYR A 297 -14.53 16.57 -1.69
C TYR A 297 -15.23 15.39 -2.41
N ILE A 298 -14.89 14.15 -2.05
CA ILE A 298 -15.56 12.94 -2.55
C ILE A 298 -17.06 12.98 -2.23
N ASN A 299 -17.43 13.29 -0.98
CA ASN A 299 -18.83 13.36 -0.57
C ASN A 299 -19.58 14.51 -1.27
N TRP A 300 -18.92 15.67 -1.39
CA TRP A 300 -19.47 16.81 -2.11
C TRP A 300 -19.76 16.47 -3.58
N LYS A 301 -18.78 15.99 -4.34
CA LYS A 301 -18.98 15.62 -5.76
C LYS A 301 -19.98 14.48 -5.94
N LYS A 302 -20.02 13.52 -5.01
CA LYS A 302 -21.04 12.47 -4.99
C LYS A 302 -22.45 13.05 -4.85
N SER A 303 -22.63 14.03 -3.96
CA SER A 303 -23.93 14.66 -3.70
C SER A 303 -24.47 15.43 -4.92
N TRP A 304 -23.58 15.96 -5.75
CA TRP A 304 -23.91 16.62 -7.02
C TRP A 304 -23.96 15.67 -8.23
N ALA A 305 -23.85 14.35 -8.01
CA ALA A 305 -23.77 13.33 -9.06
C ALA A 305 -22.62 13.55 -10.06
N GLU A 306 -21.57 14.27 -9.66
CA GLU A 306 -20.34 14.47 -10.43
C GLU A 306 -19.35 13.32 -10.18
N TYR A 307 -19.74 12.11 -10.57
CA TYR A 307 -18.95 10.91 -10.27
C TYR A 307 -17.57 10.89 -10.92
N ALA A 308 -17.36 11.57 -12.06
CA ALA A 308 -16.04 11.67 -12.68
C ALA A 308 -15.01 12.35 -11.75
N SER A 309 -15.36 13.51 -11.18
CA SER A 309 -14.54 14.21 -10.18
C SER A 309 -14.43 13.41 -8.88
N MET A 310 -15.51 12.72 -8.46
CA MET A 310 -15.50 11.84 -7.29
C MET A 310 -14.47 10.71 -7.44
N TYR A 311 -14.50 9.95 -8.53
CA TYR A 311 -13.52 8.90 -8.81
C TYR A 311 -12.11 9.47 -8.98
N GLY A 312 -11.98 10.65 -9.57
CA GLY A 312 -10.70 11.36 -9.65
C GLY A 312 -10.08 11.59 -8.28
N ALA A 313 -10.86 12.11 -7.34
CA ALA A 313 -10.41 12.31 -5.96
C ALA A 313 -10.12 10.98 -5.23
N ILE A 314 -10.86 9.90 -5.51
CA ILE A 314 -10.55 8.55 -5.00
C ILE A 314 -9.16 8.08 -5.49
N ILE A 315 -8.82 8.32 -6.75
CA ILE A 315 -7.49 7.97 -7.28
C ILE A 315 -6.41 8.78 -6.54
N ILE A 316 -6.63 10.08 -6.36
CA ILE A 316 -5.67 10.98 -5.71
C ILE A 316 -5.46 10.64 -4.23
N ILE A 317 -6.51 10.28 -3.47
CA ILE A 317 -6.36 9.85 -2.08
C ILE A 317 -5.62 8.50 -1.99
N CYS A 318 -5.89 7.56 -2.90
CA CYS A 318 -5.13 6.32 -2.98
C CYS A 318 -3.64 6.58 -3.23
N LEU A 319 -3.30 7.45 -4.19
CA LEU A 319 -1.91 7.82 -4.48
C LEU A 319 -1.26 8.52 -3.27
N THR A 320 -1.99 9.40 -2.61
CA THR A 320 -1.53 10.10 -1.40
C THR A 320 -1.21 9.12 -0.28
N PHE A 321 -2.09 8.16 0.01
CA PHE A 321 -1.86 7.16 1.04
C PHE A 321 -0.73 6.19 0.68
N LEU A 322 -0.61 5.79 -0.60
CA LEU A 322 0.51 4.98 -1.06
C LEU A 322 1.84 5.72 -0.87
N PHE A 323 1.88 7.02 -1.18
CA PHE A 323 3.04 7.87 -0.99
C PHE A 323 3.42 7.98 0.50
N VAL A 324 2.47 8.33 1.37
CA VAL A 324 2.71 8.44 2.82
C VAL A 324 3.21 7.12 3.42
N ASN A 325 2.60 5.98 3.05
CA ASN A 325 3.06 4.67 3.51
C ASN A 325 4.42 4.27 2.93
N TRP A 326 4.73 4.68 1.70
CA TRP A 326 6.06 4.49 1.13
C TRP A 326 7.12 5.29 1.90
N VAL A 327 6.86 6.56 2.20
CA VAL A 327 7.77 7.41 3.00
C VAL A 327 8.00 6.78 4.37
N LEU A 328 6.94 6.34 5.06
CA LEU A 328 7.05 5.72 6.39
C LEU A 328 7.90 4.44 6.36
N ARG A 329 7.70 3.56 5.37
CA ARG A 329 8.52 2.36 5.19
C ARG A 329 9.99 2.73 4.94
N LYS A 330 10.25 3.74 4.11
CA LYS A 330 11.61 4.21 3.83
C LYS A 330 12.31 4.75 5.08
N LEU A 331 11.58 5.43 5.96
CA LEU A 331 12.09 5.90 7.25
C LEU A 331 12.38 4.74 8.21
N ARG A 332 11.47 3.75 8.28
CA ARG A 332 11.67 2.52 9.06
C ARG A 332 12.91 1.77 8.60
N ASP A 333 13.02 1.48 7.31
CA ASP A 333 14.12 0.67 6.76
C ASP A 333 15.47 1.37 7.04
N ARG A 334 15.52 2.71 6.93
CA ARG A 334 16.71 3.49 7.32
C ARG A 334 17.03 3.45 8.81
N ALA A 335 16.01 3.45 9.68
CA ALA A 335 16.22 3.40 11.13
C ALA A 335 16.59 1.99 11.64
N LEU A 336 16.21 0.95 10.90
CA LEU A 336 16.41 -0.45 11.26
C LEU A 336 17.53 -1.14 10.46
N ILE A 337 18.37 -0.40 9.75
CA ILE A 337 19.51 -0.95 8.97
C ILE A 337 20.38 -1.90 9.82
N TRP A 338 20.56 -1.60 11.10
CA TRP A 338 21.36 -2.41 12.01
C TRP A 338 20.77 -3.81 12.29
N GLN A 339 19.48 -4.04 12.05
CA GLN A 339 18.84 -5.34 12.22
C GLN A 339 18.86 -6.21 10.96
N GLU A 340 18.95 -5.63 9.77
CA GLU A 340 18.95 -6.38 8.50
C GLU A 340 20.16 -7.31 8.37
N GLY A 341 21.21 -7.12 9.18
CA GLY A 341 22.36 -8.03 9.27
C GLY A 341 22.12 -9.33 10.05
N MET A 342 20.99 -9.50 10.73
CA MET A 342 20.67 -10.71 11.52
C MET A 342 19.71 -11.68 10.81
N VAL A 343 19.13 -11.28 9.67
CA VAL A 343 18.16 -12.09 8.91
C VAL A 343 18.51 -12.03 7.43
N ASN A 344 19.58 -12.71 7.04
CA ASN A 344 19.84 -13.11 5.65
C ASN A 344 20.19 -14.60 5.61
#